data_AF-A0A970VY36-F1
#
_entry.id   AF-A0A970VY36-F1
#
_cell.length_a   1.000
_cell.length_b   1.000
_cell.length_c   1.000
_cell.angle_alpha   90.00
_cell.angle_beta   90.00
_cell.angle_gamma   90.00
#
_symmetry.space_group_name_H-M   'P 1'
#
loop_
_entity.id
_entity.type
_entity.pdbx_description
1 polymer ?
#
loop_
_entity_poly.entity_id
_entity_poly.type
_entity_poly.pdbx_seq_one_letter_code
_entity_poly.pdbx_strand_id
1 'polypeptide(L)' 'LLQALGYVLVLPAISAYLALNFTGSSTYTSLSGVLKEMRIAIPAIIVSIVIGCLLILVNNFI' A
#
# COMPACT_ATOMS: atom_id res chain seq x y z
N LEU A 1 -7.16 -19.20 -7.15
CA LEU A 1 -7.54 -17.86 -7.69
C LEU A 1 -7.48 -16.79 -6.60
N LEU A 2 -8.12 -17.00 -5.44
CA LEU A 2 -8.10 -16.06 -4.31
C LEU A 2 -6.67 -15.69 -3.87
N GLN A 3 -5.76 -16.67 -3.77
CA GLN A 3 -4.36 -16.41 -3.43
C GLN A 3 -3.67 -15.46 -4.42
N ALA A 4 -3.91 -15.62 -5.73
CA ALA A 4 -3.34 -14.74 -6.75
C ALA A 4 -3.87 -13.30 -6.62
N LEU A 5 -5.19 -13.15 -6.40
CA LEU A 5 -5.80 -11.84 -6.13
C LEU A 5 -5.23 -11.19 -4.85
N GLY A 6 -4.97 -12.00 -3.82
CA GLY A 6 -4.30 -11.55 -2.60
C GLY A 6 -2.91 -10.99 -2.87
N TYR A 7 -2.06 -11.71 -3.63
CA TYR A 7 -0.73 -11.21 -4.00
C TYR A 7 -0.78 -9.94 -4.86
N VAL A 8 -1.75 -9.83 -5.76
CA VAL A 8 -1.98 -8.62 -6.57
C VAL A 8 -2.31 -7.40 -5.72
N LEU A 9 -2.91 -7.58 -4.54
CA LEU A 9 -3.20 -6.48 -3.61
C LEU A 9 -2.05 -6.18 -2.65
N VAL A 10 -1.36 -7.21 -2.15
CA VAL A 10 -0.27 -7.04 -1.15
C VAL A 10 1.00 -6.50 -1.79
N LEU A 11 1.43 -7.05 -2.93
CA LEU A 11 2.74 -6.70 -3.51
C LEU A 11 2.82 -5.22 -3.93
N PRO A 12 1.85 -4.65 -4.68
CA PRO A 12 1.89 -3.24 -5.03
C PRO A 12 1.74 -2.33 -3.81
N ALA A 13 1.02 -2.74 -2.76
CA ALA A 13 0.88 -1.96 -1.55
C ALA A 13 2.21 -1.84 -0.78
N ILE A 14 2.99 -2.92 -0.72
CA ILE A 14 4.35 -2.89 -0.17
C ILE A 14 5.26 -2.00 -1.02
N SER A 15 5.23 -2.16 -2.35
CA SER A 15 6.02 -1.31 -3.26
C SER A 15 5.64 0.18 -3.12
N ALA A 16 4.34 0.48 -3.00
CA ALA A 16 3.85 1.84 -2.80
C ALA A 16 4.30 2.43 -1.46
N TYR A 17 4.31 1.63 -0.37
CA TYR A 17 4.86 2.05 0.92
C TYR A 17 6.35 2.38 0.82
N LEU A 18 7.13 1.53 0.14
CA LEU A 18 8.54 1.77 -0.08
C LEU A 18 8.77 3.05 -0.91
N ALA A 19 7.99 3.24 -1.97
CA ALA A 19 8.02 4.45 -2.79
C ALA A 19 7.66 5.71 -1.99
N LEU A 20 6.73 5.60 -1.03
CA LEU A 20 6.32 6.70 -0.15
C LEU A 20 7.50 7.26 0.66
N ASN A 21 8.50 6.44 1.02
CA ASN A 21 9.69 6.91 1.73
C ASN A 21 10.57 7.87 0.89
N PHE A 22 10.37 7.91 -0.43
CA PHE A 22 11.05 8.86 -1.32
C PHE A 22 10.24 10.13 -1.59
N THR A 23 9.00 10.22 -1.07
CA THR A 23 8.20 11.45 -1.14
C THR A 23 8.87 12.54 -0.30
N GLY A 24 9.01 13.74 -0.86
CA GLY A 24 9.71 14.84 -0.19
C GLY A 24 11.24 14.89 -0.39
N SER A 25 11.81 14.00 -1.21
CA SER A 25 13.27 13.92 -1.40
C SER A 25 13.88 15.04 -2.25
N SER A 26 13.05 15.89 -2.90
CA SER A 26 13.51 17.00 -3.75
C SER A 26 13.45 18.36 -3.03
N THR A 27 14.30 19.30 -3.46
CA THR A 27 14.33 20.69 -2.94
C THR A 27 13.05 21.49 -3.23
N TYR A 28 12.18 21.02 -4.13
CA TYR A 28 10.93 21.68 -4.51
C TYR A 28 9.70 21.17 -3.75
N THR A 29 9.84 20.06 -3.02
CA THR A 29 8.73 19.47 -2.24
C THR A 29 8.69 20.05 -0.83
N SER A 30 7.50 20.51 -0.41
CA SER A 30 7.26 21.03 0.94
C SER A 30 6.71 19.94 1.86
N LEU A 31 6.94 20.11 3.17
CA LEU A 31 6.44 19.19 4.21
C LEU A 31 4.91 19.07 4.19
N SER A 32 4.21 20.18 3.91
CA SER A 32 2.75 20.18 3.77
C SER A 32 2.26 19.41 2.53
N GLY A 33 3.02 19.43 1.44
CA GLY A 33 2.76 18.62 0.25
C GLY A 33 2.88 17.13 0.56
N VAL A 34 3.98 16.72 1.20
CA VAL A 34 4.21 15.32 1.60
C VAL A 34 3.11 14.83 2.55
N LEU A 35 2.76 15.60 3.58
CA LEU A 35 1.68 15.24 4.49
C LEU A 35 0.34 15.05 3.77
N LYS A 36 0.05 15.85 2.74
CA LYS A 36 -1.15 15.71 1.92
C LYS A 36 -1.12 14.41 1.11
N GLU A 37 0.01 14.07 0.50
CA GLU A 37 0.18 12.80 -0.24
C GLU A 37 0.05 11.59 0.69
N MET A 38 0.76 11.59 1.82
CA MET A 38 0.71 10.50 2.81
C MET A 38 -0.68 10.29 3.39
N ARG A 39 -1.45 11.35 3.63
CA ARG A 39 -2.82 11.27 4.16
C ARG A 39 -3.76 10.47 3.26
N ILE A 40 -3.49 10.44 1.96
CA ILE A 40 -4.28 9.69 0.98
C ILE A 40 -3.67 8.31 0.73
N ALA A 41 -2.34 8.24 0.59
CA ALA A 41 -1.65 7.01 0.23
C ALA A 41 -1.66 5.96 1.36
N ILE A 42 -1.40 6.37 2.62
CA ILE A 42 -1.31 5.42 3.75
C ILE A 42 -2.61 4.64 3.95
N PRO A 43 -3.80 5.28 4.03
CA PRO A 43 -5.05 4.54 4.18
C PRO A 43 -5.29 3.54 3.05
N ALA A 44 -5.00 3.92 1.79
CA ALA A 44 -5.17 3.04 0.65
C ALA A 44 -4.23 1.81 0.71
N ILE A 45 -2.97 2.02 1.10
CA ILE A 45 -1.99 0.95 1.30
C ILE A 45 -2.47 -0.02 2.39
N ILE A 46 -2.90 0.50 3.54
CA ILE A 46 -3.39 -0.33 4.67
C ILE A 46 -4.59 -1.17 4.24
N VAL A 47 -5.58 -0.56 3.60
CA VAL A 47 -6.78 -1.27 3.12
C VAL A 47 -6.39 -2.37 2.12
N SER A 48 -5.50 -2.09 1.18
CA SER A 48 -5.03 -3.07 0.20
C SER A 48 -4.32 -4.26 0.87
N ILE A 49 -3.44 -4.00 1.83
CA ILE A 49 -2.73 -5.05 2.58
C ILE A 49 -3.71 -5.89 3.39
N VAL A 50 -4.65 -5.26 4.11
CA VAL A 50 -5.63 -5.97 4.93
C VAL A 50 -6.50 -6.89 4.08
N ILE A 51 -7.06 -6.37 2.98
CA ILE A 51 -7.90 -7.18 2.07
C ILE A 51 -7.07 -8.30 1.44
N GLY A 52 -5.87 -8.00 0.97
CA GLY A 52 -4.99 -8.98 0.35
C GLY A 52 -4.59 -10.11 1.32
N CYS A 53 -4.23 -9.79 2.56
CA CYS A 53 -3.95 -10.77 3.60
C CYS A 53 -5.17 -11.62 3.93
N LEU A 54 -6.37 -11.02 4.06
CA LEU A 54 -7.60 -11.77 4.29
C LEU A 54 -7.89 -12.75 3.16
N LEU A 55 -7.72 -12.34 1.90
CA LEU A 55 -7.91 -13.23 0.75
C LEU A 55 -6.94 -14.42 0.75
N ILE A 56 -5.68 -14.19 1.10
CA ILE A 56 -4.67 -15.25 1.22
C ILE A 56 -5.03 -16.20 2.36
N LEU A 57 -5.45 -15.68 3.51
CA LEU A 57 -5.85 -16.50 4.66
C LEU A 57 -7.08 -17.34 4.34
N VAL A 58 -8.13 -16.75 3.76
CA VAL A 58 -9.36 -17.47 3.37
C VAL A 58 -9.06 -18.59 2.37
N ASN A 59 -8.12 -18.38 1.45
CA ASN A 59 -7.68 -19.42 0.52
C ASN A 59 -7.03 -20.63 1.21
N ASN A 60 -6.57 -20.52 2.46
CA ASN A 60 -6.01 -21.66 3.19
C ASN A 60 -7.08 -22.51 3.89
N PHE A 61 -8.30 -22.00 4.03
CA PHE A 61 -9.43 -22.71 4.67
C PHE A 61 -10.38 -23.36 3.65
N ILE A 62 -10.17 -23.12 2.36
CA ILE A 62 -10.94 -23.62 1.22
C ILE A 62 -10.00 -24.39 0.30
#